data_AF-A0A660Q2M7-F1
#
_entry.id   AF-A0A660Q2M7-F1
#
_cell.length_a   1.000
_cell.length_b   1.000
_cell.length_c   1.000
_cell.angle_alpha   90.00
_cell.angle_beta   90.00
_cell.angle_gamma   90.00
#
_symmetry.space_group_name_H-M   'P 1'
#
loop_
_entity.id
_entity.type
_entity.pdbx_description
1 polymer ?
#
loop_
_entity_poly.entity_id
_entity_poly.type
_entity_poly.pdbx_seq_one_letter_code
_entity_poly.pdbx_strand_id
1 'polypeptide(L)'
;MGVGEIENIVGNLITHGMSPESPMAVIERGTFPTQRTMTTILKDMPQLVKRENIRPPALFVIGETVSLGPLMEWYGEGPLFGVRVMVTRPADQARDMYRILRNLGAEVLPYPTIATSEYYDDAGWSAISDLNARENWLILTSENGVRYFIKQFIEKIGDVRQLANFKIAAVGHGTARALEEVHLKADFIPKKATTRSLADEFCAHTNLKNINVLRIRGNLADDRIEKRLSAEGANVFPITCYNTAYTKWPDGFKERLFEHLPDIITFTSASTADALRELLTDEEMAALIKNAEVISIGPSTTKRINALGIKVTLEAEEHSVPGLIAKIVEHYSNKSMGVK
;
A
#
# COMPACT_ATOMS: atom_id res chain seq x y z
N MET A 1 23.07 11.13 -28.90
CA MET A 1 21.63 10.83 -28.68
C MET A 1 20.84 12.13 -28.80
N GLY A 2 19.59 12.09 -29.26
CA GLY A 2 18.83 13.27 -29.71
C GLY A 2 18.85 14.50 -28.79
N VAL A 3 18.72 14.32 -27.47
CA VAL A 3 18.75 15.43 -26.49
C VAL A 3 20.11 16.13 -26.46
N GLY A 4 21.21 15.37 -26.47
CA GLY A 4 22.57 15.92 -26.40
C GLY A 4 23.04 16.60 -27.69
N GLU A 5 22.44 16.24 -28.83
CA GLU A 5 22.78 16.77 -30.16
C GLU A 5 21.75 17.77 -30.68
N ILE A 6 20.83 18.25 -29.82
CA ILE A 6 19.68 19.02 -30.28
C ILE A 6 20.07 20.30 -31.02
N GLU A 7 21.15 20.98 -30.59
CA GLU A 7 21.69 22.15 -31.29
C GLU A 7 22.13 21.82 -32.72
N ASN A 8 22.88 20.73 -32.89
CA ASN A 8 23.36 20.27 -34.20
C ASN A 8 22.20 19.78 -35.08
N ILE A 9 21.24 19.06 -34.51
CA ILE A 9 20.05 18.57 -35.22
C ILE A 9 19.22 19.74 -35.76
N VAL A 10 18.90 20.71 -34.89
CA VAL A 10 18.14 21.92 -35.26
C VAL A 10 18.87 22.73 -36.33
N GLY A 11 20.17 22.98 -36.14
CA GLY A 11 20.98 23.71 -37.11
C GLY A 11 21.02 23.05 -38.49
N ASN A 12 21.16 21.72 -38.53
CA ASN A 12 21.16 20.97 -39.78
C ASN A 12 19.79 20.99 -40.46
N LEU A 13 18.69 20.85 -39.72
CA LEU A 13 17.34 20.92 -40.29
C LEU A 13 17.05 22.27 -40.94
N ILE A 14 17.43 23.37 -40.28
CA ILE A 14 17.27 24.72 -40.82
C ILE A 14 18.15 24.92 -42.06
N THR A 15 19.41 24.49 -42.00
CA THR A 15 20.37 24.62 -43.12
C THR A 15 19.88 23.88 -44.37
N HIS A 16 19.18 22.76 -44.21
CA HIS A 16 18.65 21.97 -45.32
C HIS A 16 17.20 22.33 -45.69
N GLY A 17 16.70 23.50 -45.27
CA GLY A 17 15.48 24.11 -45.80
C GLY A 17 14.22 24.00 -44.94
N MET A 18 14.32 23.50 -43.70
CA MET A 18 13.19 23.54 -42.76
C MET A 18 13.04 24.94 -42.17
N SER A 19 11.80 25.45 -42.06
CA SER A 19 11.55 26.77 -41.49
C SER A 19 11.99 26.82 -40.01
N PRO A 20 12.74 27.85 -39.56
CA PRO A 20 13.07 28.07 -38.15
C PRO A 20 11.84 28.16 -37.24
N GLU A 21 10.69 28.53 -37.80
CA GLU A 21 9.41 28.68 -37.11
C GLU A 21 8.57 27.40 -37.12
N SER A 22 9.10 26.30 -37.67
CA SER A 22 8.38 25.02 -37.69
C SER A 22 8.07 24.56 -36.26
N PRO A 23 6.83 24.16 -35.95
CA PRO A 23 6.48 23.65 -34.63
C PRO A 23 7.33 22.43 -34.26
N MET A 24 7.71 22.33 -32.99
CA MET A 24 8.47 21.21 -32.45
C MET A 24 8.03 20.89 -31.02
N ALA A 25 7.83 19.61 -30.74
CA ALA A 25 7.54 19.10 -29.41
C ALA A 25 8.66 18.20 -28.91
N VAL A 26 8.79 18.14 -27.60
CA VAL A 26 9.61 17.17 -26.89
C VAL A 26 8.76 16.47 -25.84
N ILE A 27 8.75 15.14 -25.89
CA ILE A 27 8.02 14.26 -24.99
C ILE A 27 9.06 13.53 -24.15
N GLU A 28 9.27 14.01 -22.93
CA GLU A 28 10.17 13.42 -21.94
C GLU A 28 9.45 12.29 -21.18
N ARG A 29 10.12 11.14 -21.01
CA ARG A 29 9.57 9.95 -20.34
C ARG A 29 8.17 9.58 -20.88
N GLY A 30 8.04 9.51 -22.21
CA GLY A 30 6.78 9.17 -22.87
C GLY A 30 6.15 7.89 -22.30
N THR A 31 4.83 7.90 -22.08
CA THR A 31 4.03 6.83 -21.45
C THR A 31 4.35 6.51 -19.98
N PHE A 32 5.17 7.32 -19.30
CA PHE A 32 5.35 7.25 -17.84
C PHE A 32 4.43 8.24 -17.13
N PRO A 33 3.99 7.99 -15.89
CA PRO A 33 3.12 8.91 -15.15
C PRO A 33 3.72 10.31 -14.92
N THR A 34 5.04 10.45 -15.10
CA THR A 34 5.79 11.71 -15.05
C THR A 34 6.09 12.28 -16.43
N GLN A 35 5.37 11.84 -17.47
CA GLN A 35 5.59 12.34 -18.82
C GLN A 35 5.45 13.86 -18.82
N ARG A 36 6.41 14.54 -19.46
CA ARG A 36 6.32 15.97 -19.72
C ARG A 36 6.33 16.19 -21.22
N THR A 37 5.34 16.91 -21.72
CA THR A 37 5.28 17.34 -23.11
C THR A 37 5.47 18.85 -23.14
N MET A 38 6.49 19.32 -23.85
CA MET A 38 6.72 20.74 -24.06
C MET A 38 6.77 21.03 -25.55
N THR A 39 6.19 22.14 -25.95
CA THR A 39 6.13 22.59 -27.34
C THR A 39 6.80 23.95 -27.48
N THR A 40 7.47 24.14 -28.60
CA THR A 40 8.06 25.41 -29.03
C THR A 40 8.25 25.36 -30.55
N ILE A 41 8.97 26.32 -31.11
CA ILE A 41 9.42 26.33 -32.50
C ILE A 41 10.83 25.74 -32.63
N LEU A 42 11.16 25.25 -33.82
CA LEU A 42 12.39 24.54 -34.14
C LEU A 42 13.65 25.28 -33.64
N LYS A 43 13.75 26.59 -33.89
CA LYS A 43 14.93 27.39 -33.54
C LYS A 43 15.14 27.58 -32.03
N ASP A 44 14.08 27.46 -31.23
CA ASP A 44 14.08 27.71 -29.78
C ASP A 44 14.18 26.41 -28.96
N MET A 45 14.03 25.25 -29.60
CA MET A 45 14.07 23.95 -28.94
C MET A 45 15.36 23.69 -28.14
N PRO A 46 16.57 24.05 -28.62
CA PRO A 46 17.78 23.84 -27.83
C PRO A 46 17.79 24.62 -26.51
N GLN A 47 17.33 25.87 -26.54
CA GLN A 47 17.21 26.71 -25.35
C GLN A 47 16.15 26.15 -24.40
N LEU A 48 15.03 25.65 -24.93
CA LEU A 48 14.00 24.98 -24.14
C LEU A 48 14.56 23.72 -23.44
N VAL A 49 15.27 22.84 -24.16
CA VAL A 49 15.89 21.63 -23.62
C VAL A 49 16.82 21.97 -22.45
N LYS A 50 17.64 23.02 -22.60
CA LYS A 50 18.55 23.47 -21.56
C LYS A 50 17.81 24.08 -20.36
N ARG A 51 16.83 24.95 -20.61
CA ARG A 51 16.05 25.65 -19.57
C ARG A 51 15.26 24.67 -18.71
N GLU A 52 14.59 23.72 -19.34
CA GLU A 52 13.74 22.71 -18.68
C GLU A 52 14.53 21.50 -18.17
N ASN A 53 15.85 21.51 -18.35
CA ASN A 53 16.77 20.43 -17.98
C ASN A 53 16.29 19.05 -18.49
N ILE A 54 15.86 18.99 -19.75
CA ILE A 54 15.29 17.77 -20.34
C ILE A 54 16.37 16.70 -20.42
N ARG A 55 16.04 15.48 -20.00
CA ARG A 55 16.95 14.33 -20.01
C ARG A 55 16.38 13.19 -20.87
N PRO A 56 17.26 12.35 -21.45
CA PRO A 56 16.82 11.08 -22.02
C PRO A 56 16.15 10.19 -20.96
N PRO A 57 15.14 9.37 -21.33
CA PRO A 57 14.60 9.21 -22.68
C PRO A 57 13.62 10.33 -23.06
N ALA A 58 13.80 10.90 -24.26
CA ALA A 58 12.92 11.91 -24.82
C ALA A 58 12.72 11.70 -26.32
N LEU A 59 11.51 11.94 -26.80
CA LEU A 59 11.13 11.89 -28.21
C LEU A 59 10.87 13.31 -28.72
N PHE A 60 11.47 13.67 -29.85
CA PHE A 60 11.19 14.94 -30.53
C PHE A 60 10.23 14.70 -31.69
N VAL A 61 9.23 15.55 -31.81
CA VAL A 61 8.26 15.57 -32.92
C VAL A 61 8.36 16.93 -33.59
N ILE A 62 8.49 16.97 -34.91
CA ILE A 62 8.70 18.21 -35.67
C ILE A 62 7.63 18.32 -36.76
N GLY A 63 7.10 19.53 -36.96
CA GLY A 63 6.15 19.88 -38.00
C GLY A 63 4.71 20.03 -37.48
N GLU A 64 3.78 20.24 -38.41
CA GLU A 64 2.37 20.57 -38.12
C GLU A 64 1.62 19.52 -37.28
N THR A 65 2.13 18.28 -37.21
CA THR A 65 1.58 17.24 -36.34
C THR A 65 1.66 17.61 -34.86
N VAL A 66 2.59 18.49 -34.46
CA VAL A 66 2.66 19.03 -33.10
C VAL A 66 1.39 19.79 -32.73
N SER A 67 0.77 20.49 -33.69
CA SER A 67 -0.47 21.25 -33.50
C SER A 67 -1.68 20.35 -33.21
N LEU A 68 -1.60 19.05 -33.53
CA LEU A 68 -2.61 18.05 -33.16
C LEU A 68 -2.49 17.57 -31.72
N GLY A 69 -1.38 17.85 -31.04
CA GLY A 69 -1.09 17.41 -29.67
C GLY A 69 -2.23 17.72 -28.68
N PRO A 70 -2.67 18.99 -28.56
CA PRO A 70 -3.77 19.36 -27.66
C PRO A 70 -5.11 18.68 -27.97
N LEU A 71 -5.34 18.29 -29.23
CA LEU A 71 -6.56 17.57 -29.64
C LEU A 71 -6.48 16.05 -29.34
N MET A 72 -5.28 15.56 -29.03
CA MET A 72 -4.94 14.16 -28.81
C MET A 72 -4.37 13.94 -27.41
N GLU A 73 -4.62 14.83 -26.45
CA GLU A 73 -4.24 14.67 -25.04
C GLU A 73 -5.08 13.56 -24.39
N TRP A 74 -4.70 12.31 -24.65
CA TRP A 74 -5.25 11.12 -23.99
C TRP A 74 -4.42 10.70 -22.76
N TYR A 75 -3.23 11.30 -22.59
CA TYR A 75 -2.22 10.94 -21.60
C TYR A 75 -1.73 12.21 -20.90
N GLY A 76 -1.84 12.27 -19.57
CA GLY A 76 -1.68 13.54 -18.83
C GLY A 76 -2.83 13.87 -17.88
N GLU A 77 -3.93 13.11 -17.96
CA GLU A 77 -5.12 13.34 -17.17
C GLU A 77 -5.20 12.39 -15.97
N GLY A 78 -5.94 12.83 -14.95
CA GLY A 78 -6.17 12.06 -13.73
C GLY A 78 -5.84 12.87 -12.49
N PRO A 79 -6.57 12.65 -11.38
CA PRO A 79 -6.42 13.47 -10.17
C PRO A 79 -5.03 13.34 -9.52
N LEU A 80 -4.26 12.31 -9.89
CA LEU A 80 -2.93 12.04 -9.36
C LEU A 80 -1.84 12.07 -10.44
N PHE A 81 -2.10 12.68 -11.61
CA PHE A 81 -1.09 12.77 -12.67
C PHE A 81 0.19 13.46 -12.16
N GLY A 82 1.34 12.82 -12.39
CA GLY A 82 2.65 13.29 -11.92
C GLY A 82 2.94 13.11 -10.43
N VAL A 83 2.00 12.59 -9.64
CA VAL A 83 2.18 12.38 -8.19
C VAL A 83 2.87 11.05 -7.92
N ARG A 84 3.95 11.06 -7.14
CA ARG A 84 4.68 9.86 -6.73
C ARG A 84 4.14 9.31 -5.43
N VAL A 85 3.60 8.10 -5.48
CA VAL A 85 2.98 7.43 -4.33
C VAL A 85 3.81 6.21 -3.93
N MET A 86 4.49 6.31 -2.79
CA MET A 86 5.16 5.18 -2.15
C MET A 86 4.14 4.28 -1.46
N VAL A 87 4.19 3.00 -1.84
CA VAL A 87 3.33 1.96 -1.28
C VAL A 87 4.18 1.00 -0.44
N THR A 88 3.89 0.97 0.86
CA THR A 88 4.65 0.18 1.85
C THR A 88 4.07 -1.22 2.10
N ARG A 89 2.86 -1.50 1.58
CA ARG A 89 2.16 -2.77 1.72
C ARG A 89 2.94 -3.92 1.05
N PRO A 90 2.90 -5.18 1.58
CA PRO A 90 3.46 -6.34 0.90
C PRO A 90 3.08 -6.42 -0.58
N ALA A 91 4.06 -6.73 -1.43
CA ALA A 91 3.90 -6.65 -2.88
C ALA A 91 2.80 -7.58 -3.43
N ASP A 92 2.64 -8.78 -2.86
CA ASP A 92 1.59 -9.74 -3.21
C ASP A 92 0.18 -9.20 -2.94
N GLN A 93 0.04 -8.27 -2.00
CA GLN A 93 -1.24 -7.69 -1.57
C GLN A 93 -1.50 -6.30 -2.15
N ALA A 94 -0.52 -5.70 -2.81
CA ALA A 94 -0.60 -4.32 -3.29
C ALA A 94 -0.97 -4.21 -4.78
N ARG A 95 -1.15 -5.34 -5.49
CA ARG A 95 -1.37 -5.37 -6.94
C ARG A 95 -2.56 -4.49 -7.39
N ASP A 96 -3.70 -4.59 -6.72
CA ASP A 96 -4.86 -3.76 -7.05
C ASP A 96 -4.64 -2.30 -6.71
N MET A 97 -3.99 -2.01 -5.58
CA MET A 97 -3.62 -0.64 -5.21
C MET A 97 -2.71 -0.02 -6.27
N TYR A 98 -1.71 -0.75 -6.77
CA TYR A 98 -0.83 -0.29 -7.85
C TYR A 98 -1.61 0.03 -9.12
N ARG A 99 -2.54 -0.86 -9.50
CA ARG A 99 -3.36 -0.68 -10.70
C ARG A 99 -4.25 0.55 -10.58
N ILE A 100 -4.96 0.70 -9.46
CA ILE A 100 -5.88 1.83 -9.25
C ILE A 100 -5.11 3.15 -9.24
N LEU A 101 -4.00 3.25 -8.49
CA LEU A 101 -3.18 4.46 -8.44
C LEU A 101 -2.62 4.85 -9.82
N ARG A 102 -2.11 3.88 -10.59
CA ARG A 102 -1.62 4.13 -11.96
C ARG A 102 -2.74 4.60 -12.89
N ASN A 103 -3.93 4.01 -12.79
CA ASN A 103 -5.10 4.43 -13.57
C ASN A 103 -5.57 5.85 -13.21
N LEU A 104 -5.24 6.34 -12.01
CA LEU A 104 -5.50 7.72 -11.58
C LEU A 104 -4.36 8.70 -11.98
N GLY A 105 -3.34 8.22 -12.68
CA GLY A 105 -2.21 9.01 -13.17
C GLY A 105 -0.97 9.01 -12.27
N ALA A 106 -0.96 8.28 -11.15
CA ALA A 106 0.16 8.30 -10.21
C ALA A 106 1.37 7.49 -10.68
N GLU A 107 2.58 7.98 -10.37
CA GLU A 107 3.79 7.15 -10.37
C GLU A 107 3.83 6.33 -9.08
N VAL A 108 3.61 5.02 -9.19
CA VAL A 108 3.64 4.13 -8.03
C VAL A 108 5.07 3.68 -7.74
N LEU A 109 5.56 3.97 -6.54
CA LEU A 109 6.85 3.53 -6.02
C LEU A 109 6.64 2.32 -5.07
N PRO A 110 6.84 1.07 -5.54
CA PRO A 110 6.57 -0.12 -4.74
C PRO A 110 7.72 -0.41 -3.77
N TYR A 111 7.62 0.09 -2.54
CA TYR A 111 8.62 -0.12 -1.48
C TYR A 111 8.01 -0.91 -0.31
N PRO A 112 7.70 -2.20 -0.50
CA PRO A 112 7.14 -3.04 0.54
C PRO A 112 8.10 -3.11 1.73
N THR A 113 7.64 -2.78 2.93
CA THR A 113 8.49 -2.74 4.13
C THR A 113 8.44 -4.04 4.92
N ILE A 114 7.36 -4.80 4.75
CA ILE A 114 7.19 -6.15 5.30
C ILE A 114 6.87 -7.15 4.20
N ALA A 115 7.24 -8.40 4.46
CA ALA A 115 6.81 -9.57 3.70
C ALA A 115 6.13 -10.56 4.65
N THR A 116 5.09 -11.22 4.15
CA THR A 116 4.43 -12.32 4.86
C THR A 116 4.66 -13.63 4.14
N SER A 117 5.06 -14.66 4.87
CA SER A 117 5.18 -16.02 4.37
C SER A 117 4.33 -16.97 5.18
N GLU A 118 3.89 -18.04 4.54
CA GLU A 118 3.15 -19.10 5.20
C GLU A 118 4.02 -19.81 6.23
N TYR A 119 3.41 -20.19 7.36
CA TYR A 119 4.04 -20.98 8.40
C TYR A 119 3.05 -22.03 8.90
N TYR A 120 3.48 -23.29 8.92
CA TYR A 120 2.66 -24.40 9.42
C TYR A 120 3.06 -24.75 10.84
N ASP A 121 2.13 -24.51 11.76
CA ASP A 121 2.25 -24.90 13.16
C ASP A 121 1.61 -26.29 13.36
N ASP A 122 2.35 -27.36 13.06
CA ASP A 122 1.83 -28.72 13.13
C ASP A 122 1.31 -29.09 14.54
N ALA A 123 1.92 -28.53 15.58
CA ALA A 123 1.46 -28.72 16.96
C ALA A 123 0.11 -28.03 17.20
N GLY A 124 -0.03 -26.77 16.77
CA GLY A 124 -1.28 -26.02 16.85
C GLY A 124 -2.41 -26.67 16.03
N TRP A 125 -2.11 -27.15 14.82
CA TRP A 125 -3.09 -27.84 13.98
C TRP A 125 -3.53 -29.19 14.54
N SER A 126 -2.62 -29.94 15.18
CA SER A 126 -2.98 -31.21 15.81
C SER A 126 -3.99 -31.02 16.95
N ALA A 127 -3.89 -29.91 17.69
CA ALA A 127 -4.81 -29.58 18.78
C ALA A 127 -6.26 -29.31 18.31
N ILE A 128 -6.50 -29.05 17.03
CA ILE A 128 -7.85 -28.86 16.47
C ILE A 128 -8.65 -30.17 16.47
N SER A 129 -7.98 -31.31 16.36
CA SER A 129 -8.66 -32.62 16.25
C SER A 129 -9.32 -33.07 17.56
N ASP A 130 -8.92 -32.49 18.69
CA ASP A 130 -9.34 -32.89 20.05
C ASP A 130 -10.31 -31.89 20.71
N LEU A 131 -11.00 -31.06 19.92
CA LEU A 131 -11.88 -30.00 20.44
C LEU A 131 -13.25 -30.51 20.94
N ASN A 132 -13.24 -31.24 22.05
CA ASN A 132 -14.45 -31.67 22.76
C ASN A 132 -14.87 -30.66 23.83
N ALA A 133 -15.39 -29.51 23.42
CA ALA A 133 -15.92 -28.49 24.34
C ALA A 133 -17.39 -28.15 24.08
N ARG A 134 -18.00 -27.44 25.03
CA ARG A 134 -19.38 -26.93 24.90
C ARG A 134 -19.53 -26.03 23.68
N GLU A 135 -18.49 -25.26 23.40
CA GLU A 135 -18.48 -24.23 22.38
C GLU A 135 -17.05 -24.03 21.89
N ASN A 136 -16.87 -23.91 20.58
CA ASN A 136 -15.57 -23.62 19.98
C ASN A 136 -15.61 -22.23 19.35
N TRP A 137 -14.56 -21.46 19.59
CA TRP A 137 -14.39 -20.13 19.04
C TRP A 137 -13.13 -20.05 18.19
N LEU A 138 -13.23 -19.39 17.05
CA LEU A 138 -12.12 -18.99 16.21
C LEU A 138 -11.90 -17.48 16.38
N ILE A 139 -10.78 -17.09 16.98
CA ILE A 139 -10.42 -15.68 17.17
C ILE A 139 -9.35 -15.28 16.16
N LEU A 140 -9.67 -14.28 15.34
CA LEU A 140 -8.80 -13.73 14.31
C LEU A 140 -8.50 -12.26 14.60
N THR A 141 -7.22 -11.90 14.53
CA THR A 141 -6.77 -10.53 14.86
C THR A 141 -6.10 -9.79 13.72
N SER A 142 -6.10 -10.35 12.50
CA SER A 142 -5.55 -9.70 11.31
C SER A 142 -6.17 -10.24 10.03
N GLU A 143 -6.15 -9.45 8.95
CA GLU A 143 -6.54 -9.90 7.61
C GLU A 143 -5.67 -11.09 7.16
N ASN A 144 -4.36 -11.03 7.43
CA ASN A 144 -3.43 -12.13 7.14
C ASN A 144 -3.78 -13.41 7.90
N GLY A 145 -4.23 -13.30 9.16
CA GLY A 145 -4.69 -14.44 9.95
C GLY A 145 -5.83 -15.17 9.23
N VAL A 146 -6.83 -14.44 8.71
CA VAL A 146 -7.93 -15.02 7.92
C VAL A 146 -7.38 -15.71 6.67
N ARG A 147 -6.59 -14.99 5.88
CA ARG A 147 -6.05 -15.47 4.60
C ARG A 147 -5.26 -16.77 4.76
N TYR A 148 -4.28 -16.79 5.66
CA TYR A 148 -3.42 -17.95 5.85
C TYR A 148 -4.15 -19.09 6.55
N PHE A 149 -5.00 -18.81 7.54
CA PHE A 149 -5.78 -19.86 8.19
C PHE A 149 -6.71 -20.57 7.22
N ILE A 150 -7.48 -19.85 6.41
CA ILE A 150 -8.42 -20.47 5.47
C ILE A 150 -7.69 -21.29 4.42
N LYS A 151 -6.58 -20.76 3.89
CA LYS A 151 -5.71 -21.50 2.96
C LYS A 151 -5.25 -22.82 3.58
N GLN A 152 -4.65 -22.78 4.77
CA GLN A 152 -4.17 -23.96 5.48
C GLN A 152 -5.30 -24.92 5.88
N PHE A 153 -6.45 -24.38 6.29
CA PHE A 153 -7.63 -25.17 6.67
C PHE A 153 -8.15 -25.99 5.50
N ILE A 154 -8.29 -25.36 4.32
CA ILE A 154 -8.72 -26.06 3.10
C ILE A 154 -7.70 -27.15 2.73
N GLU A 155 -6.41 -26.86 2.82
CA GLU A 155 -5.36 -27.84 2.49
C GLU A 155 -5.30 -29.03 3.45
N LYS A 156 -5.48 -28.80 4.76
CA LYS A 156 -5.36 -29.86 5.80
C LYS A 156 -6.67 -30.62 6.02
N ILE A 157 -7.81 -29.94 6.00
CA ILE A 157 -9.12 -30.48 6.36
C ILE A 157 -10.00 -30.74 5.13
N GLY A 158 -9.87 -29.95 4.07
CA GLY A 158 -10.60 -30.12 2.80
C GLY A 158 -12.08 -29.71 2.82
N ASP A 159 -12.74 -29.71 3.98
CA ASP A 159 -14.17 -29.37 4.09
C ASP A 159 -14.42 -28.17 5.01
N VAL A 160 -14.66 -27.01 4.39
CA VAL A 160 -14.96 -25.74 5.08
C VAL A 160 -16.21 -25.80 5.96
N ARG A 161 -17.13 -26.77 5.74
CA ARG A 161 -18.32 -26.94 6.59
C ARG A 161 -17.95 -27.31 8.01
N GLN A 162 -16.76 -27.86 8.26
CA GLN A 162 -16.29 -28.14 9.62
C GLN A 162 -16.09 -26.86 10.45
N LEU A 163 -15.96 -25.69 9.82
CA LEU A 163 -15.98 -24.40 10.53
C LEU A 163 -17.35 -24.05 11.10
N ALA A 164 -18.44 -24.72 10.69
CA ALA A 164 -19.78 -24.49 11.26
C ALA A 164 -19.86 -24.82 12.76
N ASN A 165 -18.89 -25.59 13.28
CA ASN A 165 -18.77 -25.89 14.70
C ASN A 165 -18.11 -24.76 15.50
N PHE A 166 -17.67 -23.69 14.84
CA PHE A 166 -17.01 -22.54 15.44
C PHE A 166 -17.85 -21.29 15.32
N LYS A 167 -17.93 -20.53 16.41
CA LYS A 167 -18.23 -19.10 16.33
C LYS A 167 -16.97 -18.32 16.03
N ILE A 168 -17.09 -17.19 15.36
CA ILE A 168 -15.95 -16.41 14.88
C ILE A 168 -15.93 -15.05 15.57
N ALA A 169 -14.79 -14.70 16.18
CA ALA A 169 -14.53 -13.35 16.66
C ALA A 169 -13.46 -12.68 15.80
N ALA A 170 -13.73 -11.46 15.35
CA ALA A 170 -12.79 -10.63 14.61
C ALA A 170 -12.40 -9.40 15.44
N VAL A 171 -11.12 -9.04 15.45
CA VAL A 171 -10.65 -7.87 16.23
C VAL A 171 -11.24 -6.54 15.75
N GLY A 172 -11.63 -6.43 14.48
CA GLY A 172 -12.16 -5.19 13.90
C GLY A 172 -12.49 -5.31 12.42
N HIS A 173 -12.87 -4.18 11.82
CA HIS A 173 -13.44 -4.11 10.47
C HIS A 173 -12.57 -4.74 9.36
N GLY A 174 -11.25 -4.54 9.38
CA GLY A 174 -10.36 -5.16 8.37
C GLY A 174 -10.41 -6.69 8.40
N THR A 175 -10.32 -7.28 9.61
CA THR A 175 -10.45 -8.73 9.79
C THR A 175 -11.85 -9.23 9.43
N ALA A 176 -12.90 -8.48 9.76
CA ALA A 176 -14.27 -8.82 9.40
C ALA A 176 -14.49 -8.80 7.87
N ARG A 177 -13.95 -7.80 7.17
CA ARG A 177 -13.97 -7.74 5.70
C ARG A 177 -13.24 -8.93 5.08
N ALA A 178 -12.06 -9.28 5.60
CA ALA A 178 -11.32 -10.45 5.12
C ALA A 178 -12.10 -11.76 5.33
N LEU A 179 -12.92 -11.87 6.40
CA LEU A 179 -13.84 -12.99 6.58
C LEU A 179 -14.97 -12.98 5.54
N GLU A 180 -15.55 -11.82 5.25
CA GLU A 180 -16.62 -11.68 4.26
C GLU A 180 -16.15 -12.05 2.84
N GLU A 181 -14.90 -11.72 2.49
CA GLU A 181 -14.26 -12.10 1.22
C GLU A 181 -14.16 -13.63 1.03
N VAL A 182 -14.11 -14.39 2.13
CA VAL A 182 -14.15 -15.86 2.11
C VAL A 182 -15.53 -16.41 2.50
N HIS A 183 -16.57 -15.58 2.43
CA HIS A 183 -17.97 -15.90 2.73
C HIS A 183 -18.25 -16.36 4.17
N LEU A 184 -17.42 -15.92 5.12
CA LEU A 184 -17.63 -16.11 6.55
C LEU A 184 -18.06 -14.79 7.20
N LYS A 185 -18.81 -14.87 8.31
CA LYS A 185 -19.21 -13.71 9.11
C LYS A 185 -18.71 -13.88 10.53
N ALA A 186 -18.27 -12.78 11.14
CA ALA A 186 -17.93 -12.77 12.55
C ALA A 186 -19.21 -12.70 13.40
N ASP A 187 -19.32 -13.58 14.39
CA ASP A 187 -20.35 -13.55 15.42
C ASP A 187 -20.07 -12.47 16.47
N PHE A 188 -18.80 -12.11 16.65
CA PHE A 188 -18.37 -11.10 17.61
C PHE A 188 -17.32 -10.15 17.02
N ILE A 189 -17.55 -8.85 17.19
CA ILE A 189 -16.59 -7.79 16.88
C ILE A 189 -16.65 -6.79 18.05
N PRO A 190 -15.53 -6.43 18.69
CA PRO A 190 -15.53 -5.48 19.79
C PRO A 190 -15.83 -4.07 19.28
N LYS A 191 -16.32 -3.19 20.17
CA LYS A 191 -16.61 -1.78 19.84
C LYS A 191 -15.37 -1.02 19.40
N LYS A 192 -14.20 -1.36 19.97
CA LYS A 192 -12.91 -0.78 19.56
C LYS A 192 -12.02 -1.84 18.93
N ALA A 193 -11.48 -1.53 17.75
CA ALA A 193 -10.63 -2.43 16.98
C ALA A 193 -9.21 -2.60 17.56
N THR A 194 -9.10 -3.15 18.77
CA THR A 194 -7.83 -3.43 19.44
C THR A 194 -7.86 -4.79 20.10
N THR A 195 -6.69 -5.44 20.22
CA THR A 195 -6.55 -6.74 20.90
C THR A 195 -7.00 -6.70 22.35
N ARG A 196 -6.78 -5.56 23.03
CA ARG A 196 -7.26 -5.32 24.39
C ARG A 196 -8.79 -5.30 24.45
N SER A 197 -9.44 -4.48 23.62
CA SER A 197 -10.92 -4.43 23.60
C SER A 197 -11.53 -5.76 23.22
N LEU A 198 -10.92 -6.47 22.26
CA LEU A 198 -11.35 -7.82 21.91
C LEU A 198 -11.35 -8.74 23.13
N ALA A 199 -10.24 -8.82 23.88
CA ALA A 199 -10.19 -9.66 25.07
C ALA A 199 -11.15 -9.18 26.19
N ASP A 200 -11.20 -7.87 26.45
CA ASP A 200 -12.04 -7.28 27.51
C ASP A 200 -13.53 -7.44 27.24
N GLU A 201 -13.99 -7.11 26.04
CA GLU A 201 -15.40 -7.21 25.66
C GLU A 201 -15.83 -8.67 25.41
N PHE A 202 -14.94 -9.53 24.89
CA PHE A 202 -15.26 -10.94 24.68
C PHE A 202 -15.50 -11.68 26.00
N CYS A 203 -14.68 -11.44 27.04
CA CYS A 203 -14.93 -12.00 28.38
C CYS A 203 -16.25 -11.52 28.99
N ALA A 204 -16.66 -10.27 28.70
CA ALA A 204 -17.93 -9.72 29.19
C ALA A 204 -19.14 -10.29 28.44
N HIS A 205 -18.96 -10.68 27.18
CA HIS A 205 -20.02 -11.18 26.30
C HIS A 205 -20.23 -12.70 26.40
N THR A 206 -19.14 -13.45 26.57
CA THR A 206 -19.14 -14.92 26.46
C THR A 206 -18.83 -15.56 27.80
N ASN A 207 -19.59 -16.59 28.19
CA ASN A 207 -19.21 -17.43 29.33
C ASN A 207 -18.03 -18.33 28.92
N LEU A 208 -16.85 -18.04 29.46
CA LEU A 208 -15.59 -18.68 29.07
C LEU A 208 -15.35 -20.04 29.72
N LYS A 209 -16.21 -20.49 30.64
CA LYS A 209 -16.05 -21.79 31.29
C LYS A 209 -16.29 -22.94 30.32
N ASN A 210 -15.29 -23.80 30.15
CA ASN A 210 -15.34 -25.01 29.32
C ASN A 210 -15.64 -24.72 27.83
N ILE A 211 -15.07 -23.64 27.30
CA ILE A 211 -15.04 -23.36 25.87
C ILE A 211 -13.61 -23.53 25.35
N ASN A 212 -13.48 -23.90 24.08
CA ASN A 212 -12.20 -23.88 23.40
C ASN A 212 -12.10 -22.65 22.51
N VAL A 213 -10.91 -22.04 22.48
CA VAL A 213 -10.62 -20.85 21.70
C VAL A 213 -9.39 -21.12 20.84
N LEU A 214 -9.57 -21.26 19.53
CA LEU A 214 -8.48 -21.23 18.57
C LEU A 214 -8.11 -19.78 18.28
N ARG A 215 -6.92 -19.36 18.72
CA ARG A 215 -6.41 -18.01 18.42
C ARG A 215 -5.46 -18.07 17.23
N ILE A 216 -5.90 -17.56 16.10
CA ILE A 216 -5.08 -17.46 14.88
C ILE A 216 -4.22 -16.21 14.93
N ARG A 217 -2.91 -16.38 14.72
CA ARG A 217 -1.93 -15.29 14.81
C ARG A 217 -0.78 -15.45 13.82
N GLY A 218 -0.02 -14.37 13.67
CA GLY A 218 1.34 -14.41 13.11
C GLY A 218 2.38 -14.46 14.22
N ASN A 219 3.65 -14.66 13.84
CA ASN A 219 4.79 -14.73 14.75
C ASN A 219 4.97 -13.48 15.64
N LEU A 220 4.61 -12.29 15.15
CA LEU A 220 4.80 -11.02 15.88
C LEU A 220 3.71 -10.71 16.93
N ALA A 221 2.64 -11.50 17.03
CA ALA A 221 1.54 -11.21 17.94
C ALA A 221 1.91 -11.47 19.41
N ASP A 222 1.47 -10.60 20.33
CA ASP A 222 1.63 -10.81 21.78
C ASP A 222 0.69 -11.90 22.32
N ASP A 223 0.96 -12.39 23.53
CA ASP A 223 0.18 -13.46 24.19
C ASP A 223 -0.95 -12.95 25.11
N ARG A 224 -1.38 -11.69 24.92
CA ARG A 224 -2.31 -11.01 25.82
C ARG A 224 -3.70 -11.63 25.82
N ILE A 225 -4.21 -12.00 24.65
CA ILE A 225 -5.56 -12.59 24.52
C ILE A 225 -5.57 -13.97 25.17
N GLU A 226 -4.56 -14.81 24.93
CA GLU A 226 -4.47 -16.15 25.55
C GLU A 226 -4.43 -16.01 27.07
N LYS A 227 -3.53 -15.18 27.61
CA LYS A 227 -3.43 -14.94 29.05
C LYS A 227 -4.75 -14.49 29.66
N ARG A 228 -5.44 -13.54 29.02
CA ARG A 228 -6.67 -12.97 29.55
C ARG A 228 -7.85 -13.95 29.49
N LEU A 229 -8.04 -14.66 28.37
CA LEU A 229 -9.14 -15.60 28.23
C LEU A 229 -8.93 -16.85 29.09
N SER A 230 -7.69 -17.34 29.19
CA SER A 230 -7.35 -18.47 30.06
C SER A 230 -7.57 -18.15 31.54
N ALA A 231 -7.29 -16.91 31.97
CA ALA A 231 -7.56 -16.47 33.35
C ALA A 231 -9.06 -16.51 33.72
N GLU A 232 -9.95 -16.45 32.73
CA GLU A 232 -11.40 -16.48 32.90
C GLU A 232 -12.00 -17.88 32.65
N GLY A 233 -11.14 -18.88 32.38
CA GLY A 233 -11.52 -20.30 32.31
C GLY A 233 -11.65 -20.90 30.90
N ALA A 234 -11.28 -20.17 29.84
CA ALA A 234 -11.24 -20.71 28.48
C ALA A 234 -9.99 -21.57 28.23
N ASN A 235 -10.13 -22.61 27.41
CA ASN A 235 -8.99 -23.35 26.88
C ASN A 235 -8.52 -22.69 25.59
N VAL A 236 -7.40 -21.94 25.64
CA VAL A 236 -6.91 -21.18 24.48
C VAL A 236 -5.77 -21.92 23.79
N PHE A 237 -5.94 -22.16 22.49
CA PHE A 237 -4.97 -22.81 21.62
C PHE A 237 -4.49 -21.80 20.58
N PRO A 238 -3.30 -21.20 20.76
CA PRO A 238 -2.71 -20.34 19.74
C PRO A 238 -2.24 -21.19 18.55
N ILE A 239 -2.52 -20.73 17.33
CA ILE A 239 -2.02 -21.32 16.09
C ILE A 239 -1.33 -20.21 15.30
N THR A 240 -0.05 -20.41 15.00
CA THR A 240 0.70 -19.49 14.15
C THR A 240 0.58 -19.94 12.69
N CYS A 241 -0.05 -19.13 11.84
CA CYS A 241 -0.26 -19.49 10.42
C CYS A 241 0.70 -18.78 9.47
N TYR A 242 1.41 -17.75 9.92
CA TYR A 242 2.28 -16.97 9.05
C TYR A 242 3.41 -16.28 9.81
N ASN A 243 4.50 -16.04 9.08
CA ASN A 243 5.60 -15.22 9.52
C ASN A 243 5.51 -13.85 8.85
N THR A 244 5.73 -12.80 9.62
CA THR A 244 5.99 -11.44 9.13
C THR A 244 7.45 -11.13 9.41
N ALA A 245 8.15 -10.67 8.39
CA ALA A 245 9.53 -10.20 8.47
C ALA A 245 9.66 -8.85 7.75
N TYR A 246 10.67 -8.08 8.11
CA TYR A 246 11.03 -6.89 7.36
C TYR A 246 11.58 -7.31 6.00
N THR A 247 11.17 -6.58 4.96
CA THR A 247 11.62 -6.85 3.61
C THR A 247 13.10 -6.52 3.49
N LYS A 248 13.90 -7.43 2.91
CA LYS A 248 15.22 -7.08 2.42
C LYS A 248 15.09 -6.43 1.05
N TRP A 249 15.30 -5.12 0.98
CA TRP A 249 15.33 -4.43 -0.30
C TRP A 249 16.57 -4.86 -1.11
N PRO A 250 16.43 -5.07 -2.43
CA PRO A 250 17.57 -5.35 -3.30
C PRO A 250 18.62 -4.23 -3.27
N ASP A 251 19.86 -4.56 -3.63
CA ASP A 251 20.93 -3.56 -3.77
C ASP A 251 20.52 -2.46 -4.76
N GLY A 252 20.83 -1.19 -4.47
CA GLY A 252 20.46 -0.05 -5.30
C GLY A 252 18.98 0.35 -5.18
N PHE A 253 18.15 -0.38 -4.43
CA PHE A 253 16.72 -0.06 -4.30
C PHE A 253 16.49 1.15 -3.39
N LYS A 254 17.24 1.23 -2.29
CA LYS A 254 17.17 2.33 -1.33
C LYS A 254 17.72 3.62 -1.94
N GLU A 255 18.83 3.55 -2.65
CA GLU A 255 19.45 4.69 -3.33
C GLU A 255 18.47 5.33 -4.33
N ARG A 256 17.78 4.50 -5.13
CA ARG A 256 16.73 4.95 -6.06
C ARG A 256 15.55 5.64 -5.37
N LEU A 257 15.21 5.26 -4.13
CA LEU A 257 14.16 5.94 -3.38
C LEU A 257 14.55 7.40 -3.10
N PHE A 258 15.82 7.64 -2.82
CA PHE A 258 16.32 8.98 -2.51
C PHE A 258 16.68 9.79 -3.75
N GLU A 259 16.99 9.14 -4.88
CA GLU A 259 17.06 9.79 -6.20
C GLU A 259 15.68 10.27 -6.67
N HIS A 260 14.63 9.53 -6.30
CA HIS A 260 13.26 9.76 -6.71
C HIS A 260 12.30 9.71 -5.52
N LEU A 261 12.40 10.73 -4.65
CA LEU A 261 11.59 10.82 -3.44
C LEU A 261 10.09 10.77 -3.71
N PRO A 262 9.28 10.13 -2.86
CA PRO A 262 7.84 10.17 -2.98
C PRO A 262 7.28 11.54 -2.62
N ASP A 263 6.12 11.87 -3.21
CA ASP A 263 5.28 12.98 -2.75
C ASP A 263 4.29 12.51 -1.67
N ILE A 264 3.97 11.20 -1.66
CA ILE A 264 3.10 10.54 -0.68
C ILE A 264 3.72 9.24 -0.18
N ILE A 265 3.66 8.99 1.13
CA ILE A 265 3.91 7.69 1.74
C ILE A 265 2.61 7.13 2.30
N THR A 266 2.23 5.94 1.84
CA THR A 266 1.02 5.26 2.30
C THR A 266 1.34 4.16 3.30
N PHE A 267 0.59 4.11 4.41
CA PHE A 267 0.67 3.05 5.42
C PHE A 267 -0.67 2.34 5.59
N THR A 268 -0.69 1.05 5.26
CA THR A 268 -1.88 0.20 5.37
C THR A 268 -1.92 -0.63 6.65
N SER A 269 -0.85 -0.58 7.46
CA SER A 269 -0.83 -1.15 8.80
C SER A 269 0.24 -0.50 9.68
N ALA A 270 0.08 -0.58 10.99
CA ALA A 270 1.10 -0.19 11.96
C ALA A 270 2.47 -0.86 11.68
N SER A 271 2.47 -2.15 11.34
CA SER A 271 3.70 -2.91 11.08
C SER A 271 4.48 -2.41 9.87
N THR A 272 3.80 -1.85 8.86
CA THR A 272 4.50 -1.26 7.70
C THR A 272 5.26 0.00 8.07
N ALA A 273 4.78 0.77 9.05
CA ALA A 273 5.45 1.96 9.57
C ALA A 273 6.64 1.61 10.46
N ASP A 274 6.45 0.63 11.35
CA ASP A 274 7.54 0.09 12.18
C ASP A 274 8.68 -0.43 11.31
N ALA A 275 8.36 -1.23 10.30
CA ALA A 275 9.36 -1.77 9.40
C ALA A 275 10.08 -0.67 8.59
N LEU A 276 9.37 0.38 8.13
CA LEU A 276 10.03 1.48 7.43
C LEU A 276 11.06 2.19 8.32
N ARG A 277 10.69 2.42 9.60
CA ARG A 277 11.56 3.08 10.58
C ARG A 277 12.83 2.28 10.87
N GLU A 278 12.73 0.95 10.83
CA GLU A 278 13.86 0.02 11.04
C GLU A 278 14.73 -0.13 9.77
N LEU A 279 14.15 0.07 8.59
CA LEU A 279 14.87 -0.03 7.31
C LEU A 279 15.67 1.23 6.94
N LEU A 280 15.39 2.37 7.57
CA LEU A 280 15.98 3.67 7.26
C LEU A 280 16.70 4.26 8.48
N THR A 281 17.80 5.00 8.26
CA THR A 281 18.41 5.79 9.33
C THR A 281 17.52 6.98 9.73
N ASP A 282 17.84 7.64 10.84
CA ASP A 282 17.15 8.86 11.27
C ASP A 282 17.23 9.96 10.20
N GLU A 283 18.39 10.18 9.58
CA GLU A 283 18.55 11.20 8.53
C GLU A 283 17.74 10.86 7.27
N GLU A 284 17.73 9.59 6.89
CA GLU A 284 16.98 9.10 5.73
C GLU A 284 15.48 9.21 5.93
N MET A 285 14.99 8.82 7.11
CA MET A 285 13.58 8.96 7.47
C MET A 285 13.17 10.44 7.47
N ALA A 286 14.01 11.32 8.03
CA ALA A 286 13.77 12.76 8.04
C ALA A 286 13.74 13.36 6.62
N ALA A 287 14.64 12.94 5.73
CA ALA A 287 14.66 13.37 4.34
C ALA A 287 13.39 12.92 3.59
N LEU A 288 12.91 11.70 3.85
CA LEU A 288 11.72 11.15 3.22
C LEU A 288 10.46 11.92 3.65
N ILE A 289 10.23 12.09 4.96
CA ILE A 289 9.02 12.77 5.48
C ILE A 289 9.03 14.28 5.26
N LYS A 290 10.19 14.89 5.04
CA LYS A 290 10.28 16.32 4.70
C LYS A 290 9.66 16.61 3.34
N ASN A 291 9.74 15.66 2.41
CA ASN A 291 9.30 15.83 1.03
C ASN A 291 7.98 15.12 0.71
N ALA A 292 7.48 14.30 1.64
CA ALA A 292 6.31 13.47 1.41
C ALA A 292 5.21 13.69 2.45
N GLU A 293 3.96 13.66 1.99
CA GLU A 293 2.79 13.59 2.85
C GLU A 293 2.57 12.16 3.35
N VAL A 294 2.35 12.00 4.66
CA VAL A 294 2.15 10.68 5.26
C VAL A 294 0.67 10.41 5.41
N ILE A 295 0.21 9.30 4.81
CA ILE A 295 -1.21 8.96 4.77
C ILE A 295 -1.42 7.57 5.37
N SER A 296 -2.31 7.49 6.36
CA SER A 296 -2.62 6.26 7.06
C SER A 296 -4.01 5.72 6.68
N ILE A 297 -4.17 4.40 6.75
CA ILE A 297 -5.46 3.73 6.52
C ILE A 297 -6.46 3.89 7.67
N GLY A 298 -6.06 4.44 8.82
CA GLY A 298 -6.97 4.62 9.95
C GLY A 298 -6.31 4.81 11.33
N PRO A 299 -7.12 4.95 12.39
CA PRO A 299 -6.71 5.48 13.70
C PRO A 299 -5.60 4.70 14.41
N SER A 300 -5.65 3.37 14.35
CA SER A 300 -4.65 2.52 15.02
C SER A 300 -3.26 2.66 14.37
N THR A 301 -3.23 2.73 13.05
CA THR A 301 -2.03 2.98 12.25
C THR A 301 -1.53 4.41 12.49
N THR A 302 -2.40 5.41 12.46
CA THR A 302 -2.06 6.81 12.78
C THR A 302 -1.42 6.96 14.14
N LYS A 303 -2.03 6.36 15.17
CA LYS A 303 -1.49 6.40 16.52
C LYS A 303 -0.08 5.80 16.58
N ARG A 304 0.18 4.72 15.84
CA ARG A 304 1.51 4.11 15.79
C ARG A 304 2.51 5.01 15.06
N ILE A 305 2.16 5.55 13.90
CA ILE A 305 3.04 6.44 13.12
C ILE A 305 3.44 7.68 13.96
N ASN A 306 2.48 8.30 14.65
CA ASN A 306 2.74 9.42 15.54
C ASN A 306 3.67 9.04 16.71
N ALA A 307 3.55 7.81 17.25
CA ALA A 307 4.44 7.32 18.30
C ALA A 307 5.89 7.09 17.82
N LEU A 308 6.11 6.95 16.51
CA LEU A 308 7.43 6.91 15.89
C LEU A 308 8.02 8.30 15.63
N GLY A 309 7.32 9.37 16.03
CA GLY A 309 7.72 10.76 15.80
C GLY A 309 7.39 11.28 14.40
N ILE A 310 6.63 10.53 13.60
CA ILE A 310 6.24 10.92 12.25
C ILE A 310 4.85 11.53 12.30
N LYS A 311 4.67 12.74 11.77
CA LYS A 311 3.36 13.38 11.69
C LYS A 311 2.56 12.80 10.53
N VAL A 312 1.37 12.27 10.81
CA VAL A 312 0.40 11.89 9.77
C VAL A 312 -0.26 13.14 9.19
N THR A 313 -0.21 13.29 7.87
CA THR A 313 -0.84 14.39 7.14
C THR A 313 -2.34 14.14 6.96
N LEU A 314 -2.70 12.92 6.57
CA LEU A 314 -4.09 12.52 6.32
C LEU A 314 -4.37 11.12 6.89
N GLU A 315 -5.56 10.94 7.43
CA GLU A 315 -6.10 9.64 7.83
C GLU A 315 -7.32 9.33 6.96
N ALA A 316 -7.40 8.11 6.43
CA ALA A 316 -8.55 7.67 5.65
C ALA A 316 -9.80 7.54 6.52
N GLU A 317 -10.94 8.07 6.05
CA GLU A 317 -12.24 7.96 6.75
C GLU A 317 -12.78 6.54 6.70
N GLU A 318 -12.75 5.93 5.51
CA GLU A 318 -13.03 4.51 5.36
C GLU A 318 -11.72 3.72 5.51
N HIS A 319 -11.67 2.81 6.49
CA HIS A 319 -10.45 2.08 6.84
C HIS A 319 -10.17 0.91 5.86
N SER A 320 -10.04 1.26 4.59
CA SER A 320 -9.88 0.34 3.46
C SER A 320 -8.87 0.92 2.47
N VAL A 321 -8.35 0.06 1.58
CA VAL A 321 -7.48 0.53 0.48
C VAL A 321 -8.26 1.49 -0.45
N PRO A 322 -9.51 1.20 -0.85
CA PRO A 322 -10.34 2.18 -1.56
C PRO A 322 -10.49 3.51 -0.82
N GLY A 323 -10.79 3.49 0.48
CA GLY A 323 -10.92 4.69 1.31
C GLY A 323 -9.64 5.51 1.39
N LEU A 324 -8.50 4.85 1.54
CA LEU A 324 -7.18 5.47 1.50
C LEU A 324 -6.92 6.19 0.17
N ILE A 325 -7.22 5.53 -0.95
CA ILE A 325 -7.05 6.11 -2.29
C ILE A 325 -8.02 7.28 -2.50
N ALA A 326 -9.28 7.14 -2.09
CA ALA A 326 -10.27 8.21 -2.18
C ALA A 326 -9.81 9.47 -1.44
N LYS A 327 -9.24 9.32 -0.24
CA LYS A 327 -8.70 10.44 0.54
C LYS A 327 -7.51 11.12 -0.16
N ILE A 328 -6.64 10.34 -0.80
CA ILE A 328 -5.53 10.86 -1.61
C ILE A 328 -6.07 11.70 -2.78
N VAL A 329 -7.05 11.18 -3.51
CA VAL A 329 -7.67 11.86 -4.66
C VAL A 329 -8.36 13.16 -4.24
N GLU A 330 -9.13 13.14 -3.15
CA GLU A 330 -9.80 14.33 -2.61
C GLU A 330 -8.79 15.44 -2.31
N HIS A 331 -7.70 15.10 -1.62
CA HIS A 331 -6.66 16.06 -1.25
C HIS A 331 -5.98 16.72 -2.45
N TYR A 332 -5.61 15.93 -3.47
CA TYR A 332 -4.95 16.46 -4.66
C TYR A 332 -5.90 17.20 -5.61
N SER A 333 -7.17 16.79 -5.68
CA SER A 333 -8.18 17.53 -6.42
C SER A 333 -8.40 18.93 -5.84
N ASN A 334 -8.41 19.04 -4.50
CA ASN A 334 -8.55 20.32 -3.80
C ASN A 334 -7.31 21.22 -3.99
N LYS A 335 -6.10 20.65 -3.99
CA LYS A 335 -4.87 21.41 -4.30
C LYS A 335 -4.89 21.99 -5.71
N SER A 336 -5.32 21.21 -6.70
CA SER A 336 -5.41 21.67 -8.10
C SER A 336 -6.45 22.79 -8.30
N MET A 337 -7.52 22.82 -7.49
CA MET A 337 -8.52 23.90 -7.53
C MET A 337 -8.08 25.19 -6.82
N GLY A 338 -7.20 25.11 -5.82
CA GLY A 338 -6.70 26.28 -5.09
C GLY A 338 -5.57 27.06 -5.78
N VAL A 339 -5.10 26.59 -6.94
CA VAL A 339 -3.99 27.18 -7.72
C VAL A 339 -4.50 27.92 -8.97
N LYS A 340 -5.83 28.03 -9.16
CA LYS A 340 -6.43 28.81 -10.26
C LYS A 340 -6.66 30.27 -9.92
#